data_AF-A0A328EKT0-F1
#
_entry.id   AF-A0A328EKT0-F1
#
_cell.length_a   1.000
_cell.length_b   1.000
_cell.length_c   1.000
_cell.angle_alpha   90.00
_cell.angle_beta   90.00
_cell.angle_gamma   90.00
#
_symmetry.space_group_name_H-M   'P 1'
#
loop_
_entity.id
_entity.type
_entity.pdbx_description
1 polymer ?
#
loop_
_entity_poly.entity_id
_entity_poly.type
_entity_poly.pdbx_seq_one_letter_code
_entity_poly.pdbx_strand_id
1 'polypeptide(L)' 'MLTEKNITDQIQKVEYSKLGEKTAVCLITLKNGFEIVGTSACMKKENYDQEVGNKFAYEKAIDKIRELEGYKNS' A
#
# COMPACT_ATOMS: atom_id res chain seq x y z
N MET A 1 -0.57 -19.83 8.96
CA MET A 1 -1.17 -18.47 9.06
C MET A 1 -0.01 -17.49 9.22
N LEU A 2 0.29 -16.70 8.21
CA LEU A 2 1.39 -15.72 8.29
C LEU A 2 0.92 -14.54 9.14
N THR A 3 1.63 -14.28 10.23
CA THR A 3 1.48 -13.07 11.04
C THR A 3 1.98 -11.85 10.24
N GLU A 4 1.55 -10.63 10.61
CA GLU A 4 1.92 -9.38 9.93
C GLU A 4 3.44 -9.24 9.65
N LYS A 5 4.25 -9.86 10.50
CA LYS A 5 5.70 -9.92 10.42
C LYS A 5 6.23 -10.50 9.10
N ASN A 6 5.54 -11.47 8.49
CA ASN A 6 6.05 -12.11 7.27
C ASN A 6 5.84 -11.27 6.00
N ILE A 7 4.77 -10.47 5.94
CA ILE A 7 4.47 -9.64 4.76
C ILE A 7 5.51 -8.53 4.65
N THR A 8 5.78 -7.85 5.76
CA THR A 8 6.79 -6.79 5.81
C THR A 8 8.18 -7.31 5.48
N ASP A 9 8.49 -8.56 5.83
CA ASP A 9 9.77 -9.19 5.48
C ASP A 9 9.94 -9.41 3.98
N GLN A 10 8.85 -9.50 3.21
CA GLN A 10 8.91 -9.60 1.75
C GLN A 10 9.01 -8.25 1.05
N ILE A 11 8.85 -7.14 1.76
CA ILE A 11 8.95 -5.80 1.19
C ILE A 11 10.42 -5.47 0.95
N GLN A 12 10.74 -5.14 -0.30
CA GLN A 12 12.05 -4.65 -0.70
C GLN A 12 12.08 -3.11 -0.68
N LYS A 13 11.01 -2.48 -1.16
CA LYS A 13 10.94 -1.02 -1.33
C LYS A 13 9.52 -0.53 -1.12
N VAL A 14 9.40 0.66 -0.54
CA VAL A 14 8.13 1.41 -0.46
C VAL A 14 8.38 2.81 -0.98
N GLU A 15 7.55 3.24 -1.91
CA GLU A 15 7.59 4.57 -2.51
C GLU A 15 6.24 5.24 -2.39
N TYR A 16 6.27 6.53 -2.07
CA TYR A 16 5.08 7.34 -1.96
C TYR A 16 5.10 8.41 -3.04
N SER A 17 3.96 8.61 -3.68
CA SER A 17 3.76 9.72 -4.59
C SER A 17 2.39 10.34 -4.38
N LYS A 18 2.29 11.63 -4.66
CA LYS A 18 1.01 12.33 -4.74
C LYS A 18 0.58 12.34 -6.20
N LEU A 19 -0.65 11.92 -6.46
CA LEU A 19 -1.25 12.00 -7.78
C LEU A 19 -2.41 13.00 -7.75
N GLY A 20 -2.30 14.08 -8.52
CA GLY A 20 -3.27 15.17 -8.49
C GLY A 20 -3.29 15.93 -7.16
N GLU A 21 -4.44 16.50 -6.79
CA GLU A 21 -4.53 17.41 -5.65
C GLU A 21 -4.70 16.70 -4.29
N LYS A 22 -5.28 15.50 -4.28
CA LYS A 22 -5.82 14.89 -3.06
C LYS A 22 -5.69 13.36 -2.97
N THR A 23 -4.88 12.74 -3.83
CA THR A 23 -4.67 11.30 -3.86
C THR A 23 -3.22 10.97 -3.49
N ALA A 24 -3.04 10.14 -2.48
CA ALA A 24 -1.76 9.54 -2.14
C ALA A 24 -1.68 8.12 -2.73
N VAL A 25 -0.52 7.80 -3.27
CA VAL A 25 -0.22 6.51 -3.89
C VAL A 25 0.96 5.90 -3.14
N CYS A 26 0.82 4.65 -2.76
CA CYS A 26 1.89 3.84 -2.17
C CYS A 26 2.21 2.69 -3.14
N LEU A 27 3.44 2.65 -3.63
CA LEU A 27 3.99 1.56 -4.40
C LEU A 27 4.88 0.71 -3.49
N ILE A 28 4.53 -0.56 -3.33
CA ILE A 28 5.33 -1.55 -2.60
C ILE A 28 5.95 -2.50 -3.63
N THR A 29 7.27 -2.58 -3.65
CA THR A 29 8.00 -3.60 -4.42
C THR A 29 8.38 -4.71 -3.47
N LEU A 30 7.97 -5.94 -3.79
CA LEU A 30 8.34 -7.14 -3.05
C LEU A 30 9.70 -7.68 -3.52
N LYS A 31 10.37 -8.48 -2.71
CA LYS A 31 11.69 -9.10 -3.00
C LYS A 31 11.69 -9.99 -4.25
N ASN A 32 10.52 -10.49 -4.67
CA ASN A 32 10.35 -11.25 -5.91
C ASN A 32 10.16 -10.36 -7.15
N GLY A 33 10.26 -9.03 -7.00
CA GLY A 33 10.06 -8.05 -8.08
C GLY A 33 8.60 -7.71 -8.37
N PHE A 34 7.64 -8.26 -7.63
CA PHE A 34 6.22 -7.94 -7.81
C PHE A 34 5.89 -6.57 -7.20
N GLU A 35 5.12 -5.77 -7.92
CA GLU A 35 4.78 -4.41 -7.55
C GLU A 35 3.30 -4.30 -7.18
N ILE A 36 3.02 -3.71 -6.03
CA ILE A 36 1.67 -3.56 -5.49
C ILE A 36 1.39 -2.10 -5.20
N VAL A 37 0.31 -1.60 -5.78
CA VAL A 37 -0.12 -0.22 -5.65
C VAL A 37 -1.33 -0.13 -4.72
N GLY A 38 -1.19 0.64 -3.64
CA GLY A 38 -2.29 1.08 -2.79
C GLY A 38 -2.55 2.58 -2.96
N THR A 39 -3.80 3.00 -2.81
CA THR A 39 -4.19 4.40 -3.03
C THR A 39 -5.19 4.88 -1.99
N SER A 40 -4.99 6.09 -1.49
CA SER A 40 -5.96 6.80 -0.67
C SER A 40 -6.28 8.15 -1.32
N ALA A 41 -7.49 8.64 -1.08
CA ALA A 41 -7.91 9.95 -1.56
C ALA A 41 -8.80 10.62 -0.53
N CYS A 42 -8.67 11.95 -0.38
CA CYS A 42 -9.56 12.73 0.48
C CYS A 42 -10.72 13.34 -0.33
N MET A 43 -11.88 13.51 0.32
CA MET A 43 -13.05 14.10 -0.33
C MET A 43 -12.86 15.59 -0.60
N LYS A 44 -12.27 16.32 0.36
CA LYS A 44 -12.00 17.76 0.32
C LYS A 44 -10.50 18.02 0.29
N LYS A 45 -10.04 18.88 -0.63
CA LYS A 45 -8.60 19.18 -0.78
C LYS A 45 -8.03 19.90 0.44
N GLU A 46 -8.86 20.68 1.14
CA GLU A 46 -8.46 21.46 2.31
C GLU A 46 -8.08 20.57 3.50
N ASN A 47 -8.58 19.33 3.50
CA ASN A 47 -8.31 18.32 4.52
C ASN A 47 -7.28 17.28 4.04
N TYR A 48 -6.57 17.55 2.94
CA TYR A 48 -5.57 16.63 2.45
C TYR A 48 -4.29 16.74 3.27
N ASP A 49 -3.92 15.64 3.91
CA ASP A 49 -2.64 15.45 4.57
C ASP A 49 -1.90 14.29 3.89
N GLN A 50 -0.66 14.54 3.46
CA GLN A 50 0.12 13.56 2.73
C GLN A 50 0.53 12.38 3.61
N GLU A 51 0.86 12.60 4.88
CA GLU A 51 1.28 11.53 5.79
C GLU A 51 0.11 10.61 6.12
N VAL A 52 -1.06 11.21 6.39
CA VAL A 52 -2.31 10.47 6.58
C VAL A 52 -2.68 9.70 5.32
N GLY A 53 -2.57 10.35 4.15
CA GLY A 53 -2.79 9.71 2.86
C GLY A 53 -1.85 8.52 2.63
N ASN A 54 -0.55 8.69 2.89
CA ASN A 54 0.45 7.64 2.76
C ASN A 54 0.15 6.44 3.65
N LYS A 55 -0.26 6.69 4.91
CA LYS A 55 -0.65 5.63 5.85
C LYS A 55 -1.78 4.77 5.29
N PHE A 56 -2.88 5.39 4.87
CA PHE A 56 -4.02 4.65 4.32
C PHE A 56 -3.71 3.98 2.96
N ALA A 57 -2.87 4.60 2.14
CA ALA A 57 -2.43 4.02 0.88
C ALA A 57 -1.56 2.77 1.13
N TYR A 58 -0.68 2.81 2.14
CA TYR A 58 0.13 1.68 2.57
C TYR A 58 -0.73 0.54 3.12
N GLU A 59 -1.67 0.82 4.03
CA GLU A 59 -2.58 -0.19 4.59
C GLU A 59 -3.34 -0.93 3.48
N LYS A 60 -3.88 -0.20 2.49
CA LYS A 60 -4.54 -0.81 1.32
C LYS A 60 -3.60 -1.63 0.44
N ALA A 61 -2.33 -1.24 0.32
CA ALA A 61 -1.34 -2.02 -0.43
C ALA A 61 -1.04 -3.34 0.30
N ILE A 62 -0.92 -3.30 1.64
CA ILE A 62 -0.76 -4.50 2.47
C ILE A 62 -1.97 -5.42 2.37
N ASP A 63 -3.19 -4.88 2.39
CA ASP A 63 -4.41 -5.68 2.22
C ASP A 63 -4.43 -6.40 0.86
N LYS A 64 -4.01 -5.75 -0.22
CA LYS A 64 -3.84 -6.41 -1.52
C LYS A 64 -2.81 -7.54 -1.48
N ILE A 65 -1.69 -7.37 -0.77
CA ILE A 65 -0.71 -8.45 -0.58
C ILE A 65 -1.37 -9.65 0.12
N ARG A 66 -2.16 -9.40 1.17
CA ARG A 66 -2.89 -10.44 1.91
C ARG A 66 -3.86 -11.20 1.01
N GLU A 67 -4.63 -10.50 0.19
CA GLU A 67 -5.58 -11.11 -0.75
C GLU A 67 -4.86 -12.02 -1.76
N LEU A 68 -3.77 -11.55 -2.38
CA LEU A 68 -3.01 -12.32 -3.37
C LEU A 68 -2.41 -13.62 -2.80
N GLU A 69 -1.93 -13.59 -1.55
CA GLU A 69 -1.39 -14.78 -0.88
C GLU A 69 -2.48 -15.70 -0.32
N GLY A 70 -3.69 -15.15 -0.07
CA GLY A 70 -4.88 -15.92 0.26
C GLY A 70 -5.32 -16.83 -0.90
N TYR A 71 -5.26 -16.33 -2.14
CA TYR A 71 -5.56 -17.11 -3.35
C TYR A 71 -4.55 -18.24 -3.63
N LYS A 72 -3.31 -18.13 -3.15
CA LYS A 72 -2.30 -19.21 -3.32
C LYS A 72 -2.55 -20.41 -2.40
N ASN A 73 -3.40 -20.27 -1.38
CA ASN A 73 -3.69 -21.31 -0.39
C ASN A 73 -5.16 -21.79 -0.42
N SER A 74 -5.93 -21.41 -1.44
CA SER A 74 -7.31 -21.88 -1.68
C SER A 74 -7.37 -22.98 -2.71
#